data_AF-A0A0U3IRW3-F1
#
_entry.id   AF-A0A0U3IRW3-F1
#
_cell.length_a   1.000
_cell.length_b   1.000
_cell.length_c   1.000
_cell.angle_alpha   90.00
_cell.angle_beta   90.00
_cell.angle_gamma   90.00
#
_symmetry.space_group_name_H-M   'P 1'
#
loop_
_entity.id
_entity.type
_entity.pdbx_description
1 polymer ?
#
loop_
_entity_poly.entity_id
_entity_poly.type
_entity_poly.pdbx_seq_one_letter_code
_entity_poly.pdbx_strand_id
1 'polypeptide(L)' 'MRQELGLSQEELARKLGINQATISNYESGKTEMTISQMFELYLVCGKDLSIGNIKNILSDDSKDLQPENKDSGE' A
#
# COMPACT_ATOMS: atom_id res chain seq x y z
N MET A 1 -1.90 1.66 7.24
CA MET A 1 -3.23 1.01 7.04
C MET A 1 -3.66 0.11 8.20
N ARG A 2 -3.20 -1.15 8.33
CA ARG A 2 -3.69 -2.03 9.41
C ARG A 2 -3.25 -1.59 10.81
N GLN A 3 -2.08 -0.97 10.89
CA GLN A 3 -1.50 -0.47 12.14
C GLN A 3 -2.33 0.69 12.73
N GLU A 4 -2.89 1.54 11.87
CA GLU A 4 -3.80 2.64 12.28
C GLU A 4 -5.09 2.10 12.91
N LEU A 5 -5.45 0.85 12.61
CA LEU A 5 -6.60 0.15 13.16
C LEU A 5 -6.22 -0.79 14.32
N GLY A 6 -4.94 -0.82 14.72
CA GLY A 6 -4.43 -1.72 15.76
C GLY A 6 -4.47 -3.20 15.40
N LEU A 7 -4.57 -3.55 14.11
CA LEU A 7 -4.69 -4.94 13.66
C LEU A 7 -3.33 -5.60 13.46
N SER A 8 -3.21 -6.85 13.90
CA SER A 8 -2.13 -7.75 13.48
C SER A 8 -2.32 -8.21 12.02
N GLN A 9 -1.27 -8.77 11.41
CA GLN A 9 -1.39 -9.35 10.06
C GLN A 9 -2.39 -10.50 10.02
N GLU A 10 -2.48 -11.30 11.09
CA GLU A 10 -3.41 -12.43 11.18
C GLU A 10 -4.87 -11.97 11.31
N GLU A 11 -5.12 -10.90 12.07
CA GLU A 11 -6.46 -10.34 12.20
C GLU A 11 -6.96 -9.72 10.90
N LEU A 12 -6.08 -9.03 10.16
CA LEU A 12 -6.40 -8.52 8.83
C LEU A 12 -6.66 -9.68 7.85
N ALA A 13 -5.82 -10.71 7.86
CA ALA A 13 -5.98 -11.88 7.01
C ALA A 13 -7.32 -12.59 7.26
N ARG A 14 -7.71 -12.76 8.53
CA ARG A 14 -9.02 -13.31 8.93
C ARG A 14 -10.19 -12.47 8.40
N LYS A 15 -10.09 -11.13 8.43
CA LYS A 15 -11.11 -10.24 7.88
C LYS A 15 -11.24 -10.34 6.36
N LEU A 16 -10.14 -10.62 5.67
CA LEU A 16 -10.08 -10.77 4.21
C LEU A 16 -10.32 -12.21 3.73
N GLY A 17 -10.38 -13.19 4.64
CA GLY A 17 -10.52 -14.60 4.27
C GLY A 17 -9.30 -15.19 3.57
N ILE A 18 -8.10 -14.64 3.81
CA ILE A 18 -6.84 -15.08 3.22
C ILE A 18 -5.84 -15.54 4.29
N ASN A 19 -4.69 -16.05 3.87
CA ASN A 19 -3.62 -16.46 4.79
C ASN A 19 -2.83 -15.24 5.31
N GLN A 20 -2.40 -15.27 6.57
CA GLN A 20 -1.50 -14.26 7.14
C GLN A 20 -0.20 -14.10 6.33
N ALA A 21 0.33 -15.20 5.77
CA ALA A 21 1.52 -15.14 4.92
C ALA A 21 1.28 -14.29 3.66
N THR A 22 0.05 -14.29 3.12
CA THR A 22 -0.34 -13.44 1.99
C THR A 22 -0.25 -11.96 2.36
N ILE A 23 -0.74 -11.57 3.54
CA ILE A 23 -0.60 -10.20 4.06
C ILE A 23 0.88 -9.84 4.25
N SER A 24 1.68 -10.74 4.82
CA SER A 24 3.12 -10.49 4.98
C SER A 24 3.84 -10.31 3.63
N ASN A 25 3.45 -11.06 2.59
CA ASN A 25 4.03 -10.93 1.26
C ASN A 25 3.65 -9.60 0.59
N TYR A 26 2.40 -9.15 0.76
CA TYR A 26 1.97 -7.83 0.30
C TYR A 26 2.74 -6.70 1.01
N GLU A 27 2.84 -6.74 2.34
CA GLU A 27 3.52 -5.70 3.12
C GLU A 27 5.04 -5.66 2.87
N SER A 28 5.64 -6.76 2.44
CA SER A 28 7.07 -6.85 2.11
C SER A 28 7.39 -6.61 0.63
N GLY A 29 6.38 -6.40 -0.22
CA GLY A 29 6.56 -6.24 -1.68
C GLY A 29 6.99 -7.53 -2.41
N LYS A 30 6.95 -8.69 -1.75
CA LYS A 30 7.26 -10.00 -2.38
C LYS A 30 6.19 -10.43 -3.37
N THR A 31 4.97 -9.92 -3.22
CA THR A 31 3.85 -10.25 -4.09
C THR A 31 3.11 -8.96 -4.42
N GLU A 32 2.98 -8.70 -5.72
CA GLU A 32 2.16 -7.61 -6.23
C GLU A 32 0.68 -7.88 -5.95
N MET A 33 -0.02 -6.83 -5.53
CA MET A 33 -1.43 -6.90 -5.22
C MET A 33 -2.23 -6.50 -6.46
N THR A 34 -3.27 -7.28 -6.79
CA THR A 34 -4.23 -6.85 -7.81
C THR A 34 -5.02 -5.65 -7.31
N ILE A 35 -5.54 -4.84 -8.24
CA ILE A 35 -6.41 -3.70 -7.90
C ILE A 35 -7.60 -4.16 -7.04
N SER A 36 -8.20 -5.31 -7.34
CA SER A 36 -9.34 -5.83 -6.56
C SER A 36 -8.96 -6.16 -5.12
N GLN A 37 -7.83 -6.83 -4.90
CA GLN A 37 -7.31 -7.13 -3.56
C GLN A 37 -7.00 -5.84 -2.77
N MET A 38 -6.45 -4.83 -3.45
CA MET A 38 -6.21 -3.52 -2.85
C MET A 38 -7.51 -2.86 -2.41
N PHE A 39 -8.54 -2.90 -3.26
CA PHE A 39 -9.87 -2.38 -2.92
C PHE A 39 -10.48 -3.10 -1.71
N GLU A 40 -10.49 -4.43 -1.69
CA GLU A 40 -11.01 -5.21 -0.56
C GLU A 40 -10.31 -4.85 0.75
N LEU A 41 -8.98 -4.74 0.71
CA LEU A 41 -8.13 -4.38 1.83
C LEU A 41 -8.43 -2.96 2.36
N TYR A 42 -8.64 -1.98 1.47
CA TYR A 42 -9.05 -0.63 1.85
C TYR A 42 -10.47 -0.59 2.46
N LEU A 43 -11.41 -1.36 1.89
CA LEU A 43 -12.79 -1.46 2.39
C LEU A 43 -12.84 -2.07 3.80
N VAL A 44 -12.12 -3.18 4.03
CA VAL A 44 -12.01 -3.81 5.34
C VAL A 44 -11.38 -2.88 6.37
N CYS A 45 -10.49 -2.00 5.93
CA CYS A 45 -9.84 -1.02 6.78
C CYS A 45 -10.67 0.26 7.00
N GLY A 46 -11.89 0.34 6.46
CA GLY A 46 -12.78 1.49 6.64
C GLY A 46 -12.20 2.79 6.06
N LYS A 47 -11.33 2.68 5.05
CA LYS A 47 -10.76 3.85 4.38
C LYS A 47 -11.80 4.47 3.46
N ASP A 48 -11.93 5.80 3.54
CA ASP A 48 -12.80 6.53 2.62
C ASP A 48 -12.18 6.55 1.22
N LEU A 49 -12.88 5.92 0.28
CA LEU A 49 -12.53 5.86 -1.14
C LEU A 49 -13.26 6.94 -1.95
N SER A 50 -13.76 8.00 -1.32
CA SER A 50 -14.31 9.15 -2.03
C SER A 50 -13.26 9.78 -2.96
N ILE A 51 -13.72 10.38 -4.07
CA ILE A 51 -12.86 11.03 -5.07
C ILE A 51 -11.94 12.09 -4.42
N GLY A 52 -12.42 12.76 -3.37
CA GLY A 52 -11.61 13.72 -2.60
C GLY A 52 -10.40 13.08 -1.92
N ASN A 53 -10.56 11.86 -1.39
CA ASN A 53 -9.49 11.11 -0.72
C ASN A 53 -8.64 10.27 -1.68
N ILE A 54 -9.20 9.83 -2.82
CA ILE A 54 -8.45 9.15 -3.90
C ILE A 54 -7.32 10.02 -4.43
N LYS A 55 -7.52 11.35 -4.54
CA LYS A 55 -6.45 12.26 -4.98
C LYS A 55 -5.19 12.12 -4.14
N ASN A 56 -5.32 12.01 -2.82
CA ASN A 56 -4.19 11.85 -1.91
C ASN A 56 -3.50 10.48 -2.04
N ILE A 57 -4.25 9.44 -2.45
CA ILE A 57 -3.72 8.09 -2.69
C ILE A 57 -2.96 8.02 -4.02
N LEU A 58 -3.42 8.75 -5.04
CA LEU A 58 -2.86 8.73 -6.41
C LEU A 58 -1.84 9.85 -6.69
N SER A 59 -1.69 10.83 -5.79
CA SER A 59 -0.84 12.01 -6.02
C SER A 59 0.63 11.82 -5.65
N ASP A 60 1.07 10.63 -5.25
CA ASP A 60 2.43 10.40 -4.74
C ASP A 60 3.31 9.53 -5.67
N ASP A 61 3.51 9.99 -6.90
CA ASP A 61 4.41 9.33 -7.89
C ASP A 61 5.31 10.34 -8.64
N SER A 62 5.63 11.50 -8.06
CA SER A 62 6.39 12.54 -8.80
C SER A 62 7.59 13.15 -8.06
N LYS A 63 8.18 12.51 -7.04
CA LYS A 63 9.30 13.12 -6.31
C LYS A 63 10.69 12.50 -6.42
N ASP A 64 10.89 11.35 -7.06
CA ASP A 64 12.23 10.74 -7.12
C ASP A 64 12.84 10.62 -8.53
N LEU A 65 12.85 11.73 -9.28
CA LEU A 65 13.94 11.98 -10.24
C LEU A 65 14.69 13.25 -9.82
N GLN A 66 15.64 13.09 -8.89
CA GLN A 66 16.74 14.04 -8.77
C GLN A 66 17.64 13.86 -10.01
N PRO A 67 17.95 14.92 -10.78
CA PRO A 67 18.90 14.79 -11.87
C PRO A 67 20.26 14.40 -11.29
N GLU A 68 20.84 13.35 -11.85
CA GLU A 68 22.16 12.84 -11.52
C GLU A 68 23.17 13.96 -11.70
N ASN A 69 23.77 14.44 -10.61
CA ASN A 69 24.91 15.34 -10.68
C ASN A 69 26.00 14.58 -11.44
N LYS A 70 26.25 14.95 -12.70
CA LYS A 70 27.50 14.64 -13.39
C LYS A 70 28.59 15.38 -12.63
N ASP A 71 29.20 14.67 -11.70
CA ASP A 71 30.53 14.95 -11.19
C ASP A 71 31.49 14.93 -12.39
N SER A 72 31.71 16.09 -13.00
CA SER A 72 32.84 16.31 -13.89
C SER A 72 34.06 16.48 -12.99
N GLY A 73 34.64 15.35 -12.61
CA GLY A 73 36.01 15.29 -12.10
C GLY A 73 37.01 15.58 -13.22
N GLU A 74 37.98 16.42 -12.85
CA GLU A 74 39.28 16.71 -13.50
C GLU A 74 39.29 17.56 -14.79
#